data_AF-A0A7Y3C444-F1
#
_entry.id   AF-A0A7Y3C444-F1
#
_cell.length_a   1.000
_cell.length_b   1.000
_cell.length_c   1.000
_cell.angle_alpha   90.00
_cell.angle_beta   90.00
_cell.angle_gamma   90.00
#
_symmetry.space_group_name_H-M   'P 1'
#
loop_
_entity.id
_entity.type
_entity.pdbx_description
1 polymer ?
#
loop_
_entity_poly.entity_id
_entity_poly.type
_entity_poly.pdbx_seq_one_letter_code
_entity_poly.pdbx_strand_id
1 'polypeptide(L)' 'SGAAMQGVKQLYAEGAFDKDAKVVIIFPDHGSRYMSKVFSDQWMEEQGFFDSKNEATVKTIQYIK' A
#
# COMPACT_ATOMS: atom_id res chain seq x y z
N SER A 1 -1.68 7.69 -7.83
CA SER A 1 -0.24 7.46 -8.11
C SER A 1 0.31 6.15 -7.54
N GLY A 2 0.01 5.78 -6.29
CA GLY A 2 0.55 4.54 -5.67
C GLY A 2 0.30 3.24 -6.46
N ALA A 3 -0.89 3.06 -7.03
CA ALA A 3 -1.23 1.89 -7.84
C ALA A 3 -0.32 1.72 -9.07
N ALA A 4 -0.04 2.81 -9.80
CA ALA A 4 0.85 2.77 -10.96
C ALA A 4 2.29 2.39 -10.56
N MET A 5 2.78 2.93 -9.44
CA MET A 5 4.08 2.55 -8.89
C MET A 5 4.12 1.06 -8.50
N GLN A 6 3.07 0.56 -7.86
CA GLN A 6 3.00 -0.85 -7.46
C GLN A 6 2.96 -1.79 -8.66
N GLY A 7 2.24 -1.43 -9.72
CA GLY A 7 2.22 -2.20 -10.97
C GLY A 7 3.60 -2.32 -11.60
N VAL A 8 4.39 -1.25 -11.61
CA VAL A 8 5.79 -1.31 -12.11
C VAL A 8 6.65 -2.25 -11.26
N LYS A 9 6.48 -2.26 -9.93
CA LYS A 9 7.19 -3.20 -9.06
C LYS A 9 6.83 -4.65 -9.34
N GLN A 10 5.56 -4.93 -9.61
CA GLN A 10 5.09 -6.27 -9.98
C GLN A 10 5.69 -6.70 -11.32
N LEU A 11 5.61 -5.85 -12.35
CA LEU A 11 6.23 -6.10 -13.66
C LEU A 11 7.75 -6.32 -13.56
N TYR A 12 8.44 -5.58 -12.69
CA TYR A 12 9.86 -5.80 -12.42
C TYR A 12 10.11 -7.18 -11.79
N ALA A 13 9.30 -7.58 -10.80
CA ALA A 13 9.43 -8.89 -10.17
C ALA A 13 9.13 -10.05 -11.15
N GLU A 14 8.28 -9.80 -12.15
CA GLU A 14 7.98 -10.74 -13.25
C GLU A 14 9.05 -10.74 -14.36
N GLY A 15 10.09 -9.92 -14.25
CA GLY A 15 11.19 -9.86 -15.23
C GLY A 15 10.84 -9.13 -16.52
N ALA A 16 9.85 -8.23 -16.50
CA ALA A 16 9.39 -7.52 -17.69
C ALA A 16 10.38 -6.48 -18.25
N PHE A 17 11.47 -6.19 -17.53
CA PHE A 17 12.45 -5.16 -17.90
C PHE A 17 13.87 -5.73 -17.94
N ASP A 18 14.63 -5.35 -18.95
CA ASP A 18 16.06 -5.64 -19.07
C ASP A 18 16.93 -4.48 -18.52
N LYS A 19 18.25 -4.60 -18.65
CA LYS A 19 19.21 -3.61 -18.16
C LYS A 19 19.16 -2.26 -18.88
N ASP A 20 18.61 -2.21 -20.09
CA ASP A 20 18.58 -1.01 -20.93
C ASP A 20 17.21 -0.32 -20.91
N ALA A 21 16.19 -1.00 -20.37
CA ALA A 21 14.81 -0.51 -20.25
C ALA A 21 14.72 0.85 -19.55
N LYS A 22 13.88 1.73 -20.10
CA LYS A 22 13.50 3.02 -19.50
C LYS A 22 12.01 2.99 -19.18
N VAL A 23 11.67 3.12 -17.90
CA VAL A 23 10.28 3.10 -17.43
C VAL A 23 9.84 4.53 -17.12
N VAL A 24 8.72 4.95 -17.72
CA VAL A 24 8.11 6.26 -17.49
C VAL A 24 6.76 6.05 -16.83
N ILE A 25 6.51 6.74 -15.71
CA ILE A 25 5.27 6.62 -14.94
C ILE A 25 4.60 7.99 -14.87
N ILE A 26 3.30 8.04 -15.15
CA ILE A 26 2.49 9.25 -15.03
C ILE A 26 1.83 9.28 -13.65
N PHE A 27 2.07 10.34 -12.89
CA PHE A 27 1.34 10.64 -11.68
C PHE A 27 0.26 11.68 -11.99
N PRO A 28 -1.02 11.27 -12.01
CA PRO A 28 -2.09 12.08 -12.59
C PRO A 28 -2.48 13.29 -11.72
N ASP A 29 -2.21 13.25 -10.42
CA ASP A 29 -2.57 14.31 -9.50
C ASP A 29 -1.67 14.39 -8.25
N HIS A 30 -2.01 15.34 -7.37
CA HIS A 30 -1.33 15.62 -6.12
C HIS A 30 -2.12 15.12 -4.90
N GLY A 31 -1.40 14.75 -3.84
CA GLY A 31 -1.97 14.16 -2.62
C GLY A 31 -2.90 15.06 -1.81
N SER A 32 -2.84 16.39 -2.00
CA SER A 32 -3.62 17.38 -1.23
C SER A 32 -5.13 17.15 -1.29
N ARG A 33 -5.65 16.52 -2.36
CA ARG A 33 -7.07 16.18 -2.50
C ARG A 33 -7.52 15.01 -1.62
N TYR A 34 -6.58 14.28 -1.01
CA TYR A 34 -6.85 13.04 -0.27
C TYR A 34 -6.42 13.11 1.19
N MET A 35 -6.16 14.30 1.74
CA MET A 35 -5.69 14.49 3.13
C MET A 35 -6.63 13.85 4.16
N SER A 36 -7.95 13.96 3.96
CA SER A 36 -8.96 13.35 4.83
C SER A 36 -9.29 11.88 4.51
N LYS A 37 -8.53 11.26 3.59
CA LYS A 37 -8.72 9.86 3.16
C LYS A 37 -7.46 9.04 3.46
N VAL A 38 -6.71 8.64 2.44
CA VAL A 38 -5.55 7.74 2.54
C VAL A 38 -4.40 8.29 3.41
N PHE A 39 -4.37 9.60 3.66
CA PHE A 39 -3.41 10.22 4.59
C PHE A 39 -3.93 10.35 6.03
N SER A 40 -5.19 10.02 6.28
CA SER A 40 -5.80 9.97 7.60
C SER A 40 -5.74 8.53 8.12
N ASP A 41 -5.02 8.32 9.22
CA ASP A 41 -4.93 7.00 9.84
C ASP A 41 -6.30 6.47 10.28
N GLN A 42 -7.16 7.34 10.82
CA GLN A 42 -8.53 6.98 11.19
C GLN A 42 -9.32 6.45 9.99
N TRP A 43 -9.28 7.16 8.86
CA TRP A 43 -9.99 6.72 7.66
C TRP A 43 -9.41 5.39 7.16
N MET A 44 -8.09 5.23 7.20
CA MET A 44 -7.42 4.00 6.79
C MET A 44 -7.81 2.79 7.66
N GLU A 45 -7.95 3.00 8.97
CA GLU A 45 -8.45 1.99 9.91
C GLU A 45 -9.92 1.64 9.65
N GLU A 46 -10.79 2.64 9.47
CA GLU A 46 -12.21 2.43 9.14
C GLU A 46 -12.42 1.68 7.83
N GLN A 47 -11.50 1.82 6.87
CA GLN A 47 -11.51 1.05 5.62
C GLN A 47 -10.86 -0.34 5.76
N GLY A 48 -10.32 -0.70 6.92
CA GLY A 48 -9.71 -2.01 7.18
C GLY A 48 -8.30 -2.18 6.59
N PHE A 49 -7.63 -1.10 6.16
CA PHE A 49 -6.28 -1.19 5.58
C PHE A 49 -5.22 -1.60 6.60
N PHE A 50 -5.53 -1.57 7.89
CA PHE A 50 -4.64 -2.02 8.98
C PHE A 50 -5.04 -3.36 9.60
N ASP A 51 -6.14 -3.98 9.18
CA ASP A 51 -6.66 -5.19 9.84
C ASP A 51 -5.68 -6.37 9.80
N SER A 52 -4.91 -6.49 8.72
CA SER A 52 -3.86 -7.51 8.58
C SER A 52 -2.63 -7.26 9.49
N LYS A 53 -2.45 -6.06 10.03
CA LYS A 53 -1.46 -5.80 11.11
C LYS A 53 -2.02 -6.18 12.49
N ASN A 54 -3.33 -6.06 12.69
CA ASN A 54 -3.98 -6.38 13.96
C ASN A 54 -4.21 -7.90 14.17
N GLU A 55 -4.31 -8.70 13.11
CA GLU A 55 -4.37 -10.17 13.26
C GLU A 55 -3.12 -10.75 13.94
N ALA A 56 -1.95 -10.11 13.76
CA ALA A 56 -0.70 -10.52 14.42
C ALA A 56 -0.65 -10.13 15.90
N THR A 57 -1.34 -9.06 16.32
CA THR A 57 -1.32 -8.57 17.70
C THR A 57 -2.40 -9.22 18.57
N VAL A 58 -3.56 -9.56 18.01
CA VAL A 58 -4.68 -10.18 18.75
C VAL A 58 -4.37 -11.62 19.20
N LYS A 59 -3.49 -12.35 18.50
CA LYS A 59 -3.10 -13.72 18.90
C LYS A 59 -2.26 -13.81 20.19
N THR A 60 -1.77 -12.69 20.73
CA THR A 60 -0.79 -12.70 21.82
C THR A 60 -1.38 -12.68 23.23
N ILE A 61 -2.70 -12.47 23.40
CA ILE A 61 -3.33 -12.45 24.74
C ILE A 61 -4.40 -13.55 24.84
N GLN A 62 -3.94 -14.80 25.03
CA GLN A 62 -4.78 -15.84 25.62
C GLN A 62 -4.38 -15.98 27.09
N TYR A 63 -5.14 -15.34 27.96
CA TYR A 63 -5.06 -15.54 29.42
C TYR A 63 -5.70 -16.88 29.76
N ILE A 64 -4.87 -17.90 30.03
CA ILE A 64 -5.33 -19.16 30.61
C ILE A 64 -5.38 -18.96 32.12
N LYS A 65 -6.57 -19.07 32.71
CA LYS A 65 -6.78 -19.04 34.17
C LYS A 65 -6.53 -20.41 34.77
#